data_AF-A0A6P5XSR4-F1
#
_entry.id   AF-A0A6P5XSR4-F1
#
_cell.length_a   1.000
_cell.length_b   1.000
_cell.length_c   1.000
_cell.angle_alpha   90.00
_cell.angle_beta   90.00
_cell.angle_gamma   90.00
#
_symmetry.space_group_name_H-M   'P 1'
#
loop_
_entity.id
_entity.type
_entity.pdbx_description
1 polymer ?
#
loop_
_entity_poly.entity_id
_entity_poly.type
_entity_poly.pdbx_seq_one_letter_code
_entity_poly.pdbx_strand_id
1 'polypeptide(L)'
;MAISFSISHITLITFFYLLILSSSSSSATTTALNITSILSSFQNLTSFSSLLCSTSVASDLTRRDPITLLAVPNSYLSISPSSDLTRRLPPSSLGDILRYHILLQYFSWTDLLKIPPSGVLVTTLLQTTGRAHSNFGAVNITRNPLTNSITIQSPAPYSPSNATVLSLIKTLPYNITILAVNSLLVPYDFNLMASDTRPPLGLNITKTLIDGHNFNVAASMLFASGVVDEFEADEGGAGITLFVPTDVAFGDLPGNVQLQSLPADKKSVVLKFHVLHSYYPLGSLESIVNPVQPTLATEDNGAGSFTLNISRVNGSLAIDTGIVQASVTQTVFDQNPVAIFGVSKVLLPREIFGKASAGITTKPGNGVAVATVQPPETSPSPVNAPGSSDPASNLSSPSGFHEEIKSDSERYQLQSCIVALCCIGFYVVL
;
A
#
# COMPACT_ATOMS: atom_id res chain seq x y z
N MET A 1 20.58 -51.14 -42.77
CA MET A 1 21.61 -50.30 -42.10
C MET A 1 20.95 -49.68 -40.89
N ALA A 2 21.24 -50.18 -39.69
CA ALA A 2 20.61 -49.71 -38.45
C ALA A 2 21.65 -48.93 -37.63
N ILE A 3 21.32 -47.69 -37.26
CA ILE A 3 22.22 -46.81 -36.50
C ILE A 3 21.82 -46.89 -35.03
N SER A 4 22.64 -47.56 -34.22
CA SER A 4 22.47 -47.57 -32.77
C SER A 4 23.03 -46.27 -32.19
N PHE A 5 22.17 -45.42 -31.63
CA PHE A 5 22.60 -44.24 -30.89
C PHE A 5 23.11 -44.65 -29.51
N SER A 6 24.41 -44.48 -29.28
CA SER A 6 25.01 -44.64 -27.95
C SER A 6 24.69 -43.41 -27.10
N ILE A 7 23.82 -43.57 -26.09
CA ILE A 7 23.50 -42.51 -25.14
C ILE A 7 24.53 -42.53 -24.01
N SER A 8 25.44 -41.56 -24.03
CA SER A 8 26.51 -41.43 -23.04
C SER A 8 25.97 -41.21 -21.62
N HIS A 9 26.31 -42.11 -20.68
CA HIS A 9 25.89 -42.03 -19.26
C HIS A 9 26.15 -40.67 -18.56
N ILE A 10 27.08 -39.87 -19.08
CA ILE A 10 27.48 -38.57 -18.55
C ILE A 10 26.34 -37.55 -18.56
N THR A 11 25.48 -37.54 -19.59
CA THR A 11 24.37 -36.56 -19.70
C THR A 11 23.24 -36.83 -18.71
N LEU A 12 23.07 -38.08 -18.28
CA LEU A 12 22.08 -38.44 -17.27
C LEU A 12 22.47 -37.92 -15.87
N ILE A 13 23.77 -37.93 -15.56
CA ILE A 13 24.31 -37.48 -14.26
C ILE A 13 24.22 -35.95 -14.14
N THR A 14 24.54 -35.20 -15.20
CA THR A 14 24.43 -33.73 -15.17
C THR A 14 22.98 -33.27 -15.12
N PHE A 15 22.06 -33.97 -15.79
CA PHE A 15 20.62 -33.71 -15.69
C PHE A 15 20.10 -33.96 -14.25
N PHE A 16 20.54 -35.04 -13.60
CA PHE A 16 20.16 -35.35 -12.21
C PHE A 16 20.69 -34.31 -11.22
N TYR A 17 21.92 -33.80 -11.42
CA TYR A 17 22.50 -32.73 -10.59
C TYR A 17 21.73 -31.40 -10.73
N LEU A 18 21.30 -31.03 -11.94
CA LEU A 18 20.45 -29.86 -12.16
C LEU A 18 19.09 -30.01 -11.46
N LEU A 19 18.48 -31.20 -11.52
CA LEU A 19 17.19 -31.48 -10.88
C LEU A 19 17.25 -31.39 -9.34
N ILE A 20 18.36 -31.84 -8.73
CA ILE A 20 18.62 -31.66 -7.30
C ILE A 20 18.78 -30.16 -6.96
N LEU A 21 19.51 -29.39 -7.77
CA LEU A 21 19.73 -27.97 -7.50
C LEU A 21 18.44 -27.14 -7.66
N SER A 22 17.59 -27.45 -8.64
CA SER A 22 16.25 -26.85 -8.79
C SER A 22 15.26 -27.26 -7.70
N SER A 23 15.53 -28.34 -6.94
CA SER A 23 14.68 -28.77 -5.82
C SER A 23 14.90 -27.94 -4.55
N SER A 24 15.86 -27.02 -4.52
CA SER A 24 16.18 -26.17 -3.37
C SER A 24 15.44 -24.82 -3.37
N SER A 25 14.34 -24.70 -4.11
CA SER A 25 13.36 -23.62 -3.95
C SER A 25 12.57 -23.80 -2.64
N SER A 26 13.25 -23.57 -1.51
CA SER A 26 12.64 -23.58 -0.18
C SER A 26 11.56 -22.51 -0.12
N SER A 27 10.30 -22.93 -0.26
CA SER A 27 9.14 -22.06 -0.01
C SER A 27 9.19 -21.67 1.46
N ALA A 28 9.66 -20.45 1.74
CA ALA A 28 9.76 -19.95 3.10
C ALA A 28 8.35 -19.81 3.69
N THR A 29 7.91 -20.82 4.43
CA THR A 29 6.70 -20.76 5.24
C THR A 29 6.93 -19.71 6.31
N THR A 30 6.46 -18.49 6.05
CA THR A 30 6.61 -17.34 6.93
C THR A 30 5.80 -17.54 8.21
N THR A 31 6.42 -18.20 9.19
CA THR A 31 6.04 -18.06 10.59
C THR A 31 6.09 -16.57 10.92
N ALA A 32 4.94 -15.93 11.09
CA ALA A 32 4.84 -14.48 11.23
C ALA A 32 5.79 -14.00 12.34
N LEU A 33 6.79 -13.21 11.95
CA LEU A 33 7.91 -12.84 12.83
C LEU A 33 7.42 -11.80 13.82
N ASN A 34 7.11 -12.24 15.04
CA ASN A 34 6.66 -11.35 16.10
C ASN A 34 7.79 -10.40 16.54
N ILE A 35 7.84 -9.23 15.94
CA ILE A 35 8.85 -8.21 16.17
C ILE A 35 8.87 -7.73 17.63
N THR A 36 7.75 -7.77 18.36
CA THR A 36 7.74 -7.35 19.78
C THR A 36 8.47 -8.34 20.68
N SER A 37 8.49 -9.65 20.36
CA SER A 37 9.30 -10.64 21.09
C SER A 37 10.79 -10.55 20.76
N ILE A 38 11.13 -10.13 19.54
CA ILE A 38 12.51 -9.77 19.18
C ILE A 38 12.96 -8.55 20.00
N LEU A 39 12.13 -7.50 20.09
CA LEU A 39 12.45 -6.28 20.84
C LEU A 39 12.53 -6.50 22.36
N SER A 40 11.63 -7.31 22.95
CA SER A 40 11.63 -7.58 24.39
C SER A 40 12.87 -8.35 24.87
N SER A 41 13.61 -8.97 23.94
CA SER A 41 14.93 -9.58 24.21
C SER A 41 16.04 -8.55 24.49
N PHE A 42 15.82 -7.26 24.20
CA PHE A 42 16.80 -6.19 24.41
C PHE A 42 16.37 -5.26 25.55
N GLN A 43 17.07 -5.31 26.69
CA GLN A 43 16.77 -4.51 27.88
C GLN A 43 16.65 -2.99 27.62
N ASN A 44 17.38 -2.45 26.66
CA ASN A 44 17.36 -1.02 26.32
C ASN A 44 16.25 -0.63 25.32
N LEU A 45 15.41 -1.57 24.87
CA LEU A 45 14.27 -1.32 23.96
C LEU A 45 12.91 -1.68 24.58
N THR A 46 12.87 -2.06 25.86
CA THR A 46 11.66 -2.55 26.53
C THR A 46 10.55 -1.50 26.59
N SER A 47 10.86 -0.22 26.80
CA SER A 47 9.86 0.85 26.79
C SER A 47 9.26 1.03 25.38
N PHE A 48 10.10 0.98 24.34
CA PHE A 48 9.64 1.06 22.95
C PHE A 48 8.76 -0.14 22.56
N SER A 49 9.15 -1.35 22.98
CA SER A 49 8.35 -2.57 22.79
C SER A 49 6.99 -2.48 23.52
N SER A 50 6.95 -1.88 24.71
CA SER A 50 5.70 -1.65 25.44
C SER A 50 4.76 -0.68 24.70
N LEU A 51 5.29 0.41 24.11
CA LEU A 51 4.51 1.38 23.34
C LEU A 51 3.90 0.75 22.07
N LEU A 52 4.66 -0.14 21.39
CA LEU A 52 4.15 -0.92 20.26
C LEU A 52 3.06 -1.92 20.66
N CYS A 53 3.11 -2.46 21.88
CA CYS A 53 2.10 -3.40 22.40
C CYS A 53 0.85 -2.69 22.95
N SER A 54 0.95 -1.43 23.37
CA SER A 54 -0.18 -0.62 23.84
C SER A 54 -0.93 0.14 22.73
N THR A 55 -0.66 -0.19 21.46
CA THR A 55 -1.22 0.46 20.26
C THR A 55 -1.51 -0.60 19.18
N SER A 56 -2.30 -0.28 18.16
CA SER A 56 -2.65 -1.19 17.05
C SER A 56 -1.47 -1.53 16.11
N VAL A 57 -0.26 -1.04 16.40
CA VAL A 57 0.94 -1.17 15.56
C VAL A 57 1.56 -2.57 15.63
N ALA A 58 1.45 -3.29 16.75
CA ALA A 58 1.91 -4.69 16.84
C ALA A 58 1.15 -5.61 15.84
N SER A 59 -0.14 -5.36 15.65
CA SER A 59 -0.97 -6.04 14.64
C SER A 59 -0.56 -5.67 13.21
N ASP A 60 -0.29 -4.40 12.92
CA ASP A 60 0.18 -3.95 11.60
C ASP A 60 1.49 -4.64 11.20
N LEU A 61 2.45 -4.70 12.12
CA LEU A 61 3.77 -5.33 11.91
C LEU A 61 3.69 -6.82 11.55
N THR A 62 2.65 -7.52 12.02
CA THR A 62 2.49 -8.97 11.80
C THR A 62 2.19 -9.32 10.32
N ARG A 63 1.83 -8.33 9.49
CA ARG A 63 1.47 -8.51 8.07
C ARG A 63 2.48 -7.91 7.08
N ARG A 64 3.66 -7.47 7.54
CA ARG A 64 4.58 -6.62 6.76
C ARG A 64 6.03 -7.13 6.76
N ASP A 65 6.40 -7.79 5.68
CA ASP A 65 7.79 -7.99 5.23
C ASP A 65 7.89 -7.50 3.77
N PRO A 66 8.98 -6.83 3.33
CA PRO A 66 10.13 -6.38 4.11
C PRO A 66 9.89 -5.06 4.88
N ILE A 67 10.58 -4.87 6.01
CA ILE A 67 10.57 -3.61 6.77
C ILE A 67 11.94 -3.23 7.36
N THR A 68 12.08 -1.95 7.72
CA THR A 68 13.14 -1.48 8.65
C THR A 68 12.50 -0.72 9.81
N LEU A 69 12.71 -1.19 11.04
CA LEU A 69 12.20 -0.58 12.26
C LEU A 69 13.24 0.38 12.87
N LEU A 70 12.82 1.60 13.19
CA LEU A 70 13.58 2.63 13.88
C LEU A 70 13.23 2.60 15.38
N ALA A 71 13.90 1.74 16.15
CA ALA A 71 13.63 1.60 17.58
C ALA A 71 14.33 2.70 18.39
N VAL A 72 13.58 3.40 19.26
CA VAL A 72 14.14 4.44 20.14
C VAL A 72 14.54 3.81 21.47
N PRO A 73 15.82 3.86 21.90
CA PRO A 73 16.24 3.28 23.16
C PRO A 73 15.63 3.98 24.38
N ASN A 74 15.48 3.23 25.48
CA ASN A 74 14.83 3.69 26.71
C ASN A 74 15.41 5.02 27.23
N SER A 75 16.73 5.23 27.10
CA SER A 75 17.42 6.47 27.48
C SER A 75 17.02 7.71 26.67
N TYR A 76 16.52 7.54 25.44
CA TYR A 76 16.04 8.63 24.57
C TYR A 76 14.51 8.79 24.63
N LEU A 77 13.79 7.75 25.06
CA LEU A 77 12.36 7.83 25.41
C LEU A 77 12.12 8.55 26.74
N SER A 78 13.00 8.38 27.73
CA SER A 78 12.83 8.96 29.08
C SER A 78 13.08 10.47 29.17
N ILE A 79 13.55 11.11 28.10
CA ILE A 79 13.94 12.54 28.06
C ILE A 79 12.92 13.32 27.21
N SER A 80 12.71 14.60 27.51
CA SER A 80 11.84 15.49 26.69
C SER A 80 12.56 15.84 25.37
N PRO A 81 11.89 15.88 24.20
CA PRO A 81 10.44 15.87 24.01
C PRO A 81 9.78 14.49 24.10
N SER A 82 10.51 13.39 23.91
CA SER A 82 9.95 12.03 23.81
C SER A 82 9.02 11.66 24.97
N SER A 83 9.48 11.89 26.20
CA SER A 83 8.76 11.57 27.44
C SER A 83 7.47 12.37 27.63
N ASP A 84 7.41 13.60 27.12
CA ASP A 84 6.19 14.41 27.13
C ASP A 84 5.20 13.93 26.07
N LEU A 85 5.66 13.55 24.87
CA LEU A 85 4.82 12.97 23.83
C LEU A 85 4.18 11.66 24.31
N THR A 86 4.98 10.70 24.78
CA THR A 86 4.48 9.37 25.23
C THR A 86 3.52 9.42 26.42
N ARG A 87 3.47 10.55 27.15
CA ARG A 87 2.61 10.75 28.32
C ARG A 87 1.35 11.58 28.04
N ARG A 88 1.39 12.46 27.03
CA ARG A 88 0.30 13.41 26.73
C ARG A 88 -0.59 12.98 25.57
N LEU A 89 -0.11 12.08 24.71
CA LEU A 89 -0.82 11.65 23.51
C LEU A 89 -1.76 10.47 23.81
N PRO A 90 -2.95 10.44 23.20
CA PRO A 90 -3.82 9.26 23.23
C PRO A 90 -3.22 8.09 22.41
N PRO A 91 -3.68 6.84 22.62
CA PRO A 91 -3.13 5.66 21.94
C PRO A 91 -3.24 5.69 20.41
N SER A 92 -4.25 6.39 19.87
CA SER A 92 -4.45 6.73 18.45
C SER A 92 -3.23 7.47 17.90
N SER A 93 -3.06 8.73 18.33
CA SER A 93 -1.97 9.63 17.93
C SER A 93 -0.58 9.09 18.28
N LEU A 94 -0.43 8.32 19.37
CA LEU A 94 0.80 7.62 19.73
C LEU A 94 1.12 6.47 18.77
N GLY A 95 0.11 5.67 18.38
CA GLY A 95 0.26 4.61 17.40
C GLY A 95 0.78 5.15 16.06
N ASP A 96 0.30 6.32 15.64
CA ASP A 96 0.73 6.95 14.40
C ASP A 96 2.18 7.49 14.44
N ILE A 97 2.64 8.02 15.58
CA ILE A 97 4.08 8.26 15.79
C ILE A 97 4.87 6.95 15.62
N LEU A 98 4.43 5.84 16.21
CA LEU A 98 5.13 4.56 16.13
C LEU A 98 5.12 3.98 14.70
N ARG A 99 4.05 4.20 13.92
CA ARG A 99 3.99 3.88 12.49
C ARG A 99 4.97 4.70 11.65
N TYR A 100 5.27 5.93 12.05
CA TYR A 100 6.31 6.76 11.41
C TYR A 100 7.73 6.21 11.62
N HIS A 101 7.93 5.33 12.61
CA HIS A 101 9.20 4.64 12.87
C HIS A 101 9.35 3.32 12.09
N ILE A 102 8.40 2.94 11.25
CA ILE A 102 8.40 1.67 10.51
C ILE A 102 8.52 1.97 9.02
N LEU A 103 9.69 1.74 8.43
CA LEU A 103 9.95 1.92 7.01
C LEU A 103 9.47 0.70 6.22
N LEU A 104 8.75 0.91 5.13
CA LEU A 104 8.23 -0.17 4.26
C LEU A 104 9.27 -0.65 3.23
N GLN A 105 10.53 -0.69 3.63
CA GLN A 105 11.66 -1.12 2.84
C GLN A 105 12.74 -1.70 3.76
N TYR A 106 13.30 -2.85 3.39
CA TYR A 106 14.49 -3.41 4.05
C TYR A 106 15.73 -2.61 3.62
N PHE A 107 16.48 -2.11 4.61
CA PHE A 107 17.83 -1.60 4.42
C PHE A 107 18.82 -2.50 5.15
N SER A 108 19.88 -2.94 4.48
CA SER A 108 21.07 -3.42 5.18
C SER A 108 21.94 -2.24 5.63
N TRP A 109 22.83 -2.45 6.60
CA TRP A 109 23.80 -1.42 7.01
C TRP A 109 24.65 -0.93 5.84
N THR A 110 25.02 -1.83 4.92
CA THR A 110 25.74 -1.48 3.69
C THR A 110 24.90 -0.67 2.69
N ASP A 111 23.57 -0.68 2.76
CA ASP A 111 22.72 0.14 1.88
C ASP A 111 22.53 1.55 2.46
N LEU A 112 22.35 1.66 3.78
CA LEU A 112 22.37 2.97 4.46
C LEU A 112 23.68 3.74 4.20
N LEU A 113 24.80 3.03 4.15
CA LEU A 113 26.11 3.60 3.82
C LEU A 113 26.30 4.00 2.34
N LYS A 114 25.37 3.64 1.43
CA LYS A 114 25.33 4.09 0.02
C LYS A 114 24.40 5.28 -0.22
N ILE A 115 23.58 5.67 0.77
CA ILE A 115 22.62 6.77 0.62
C ILE A 115 23.36 8.07 0.27
N PRO A 116 22.90 8.85 -0.72
CA PRO A 116 23.55 10.11 -1.12
C PRO A 116 23.30 11.23 -0.08
N PRO A 117 24.14 12.29 -0.06
CA PRO A 117 23.91 13.47 0.78
C PRO A 117 22.61 14.23 0.48
N SER A 118 22.09 14.13 -0.74
CA SER A 118 20.76 14.64 -1.13
C SER A 118 19.59 13.91 -0.43
N GLY A 119 19.86 12.70 0.05
CA GLY A 119 18.90 11.80 0.67
C GLY A 119 18.06 10.97 -0.29
N VAL A 120 17.23 10.11 0.30
CA VAL A 120 16.26 9.23 -0.34
C VAL A 120 14.95 9.31 0.45
N LEU A 121 13.84 9.54 -0.26
CA LEU A 121 12.50 9.51 0.32
C LEU A 121 12.04 8.06 0.51
N VAL A 122 11.60 7.70 1.72
CA VAL A 122 11.18 6.35 2.10
C VAL A 122 9.81 6.38 2.74
N THR A 123 8.88 5.60 2.20
CA THR A 123 7.51 5.44 2.72
C THR A 123 7.51 4.74 4.07
N THR A 124 6.88 5.33 5.08
CA THR A 124 6.65 4.66 6.37
C THR A 124 5.27 3.98 6.41
N LEU A 125 5.06 3.13 7.40
CA LEU A 125 3.76 2.51 7.69
C LEU A 125 2.67 3.57 7.92
N LEU A 126 3.01 4.73 8.48
CA LEU A 126 2.06 5.84 8.70
C LEU A 126 1.52 6.39 7.38
N GLN A 127 2.34 6.48 6.33
CA GLN A 127 1.84 6.92 5.02
C GLN A 127 0.74 5.99 4.48
N THR A 128 0.71 4.73 4.94
CA THR A 128 -0.33 3.74 4.61
C THR A 128 -1.51 3.70 5.60
N THR A 129 -1.64 4.67 6.50
CA THR A 129 -2.86 4.93 7.30
C THR A 129 -3.64 6.18 6.86
N GLY A 130 -3.17 6.94 5.85
CA GLY A 130 -3.89 8.11 5.28
C GLY A 130 -3.88 9.35 6.18
N ARG A 131 -3.84 9.17 7.51
CA ARG A 131 -3.75 10.18 8.56
C ARG A 131 -2.56 11.16 8.42
N ALA A 132 -1.55 10.83 7.61
CA ALA A 132 -0.46 11.74 7.27
C ALA A 132 -0.79 12.60 6.05
N HIS A 133 -0.76 13.91 6.23
CA HIS A 133 -1.05 14.86 5.15
C HIS A 133 0.00 14.81 4.03
N SER A 134 -0.45 14.74 2.78
CA SER A 134 0.44 14.66 1.59
C SER A 134 1.49 13.54 1.75
N ASN A 135 2.75 13.81 1.41
CA ASN A 135 3.89 12.90 1.57
C ASN A 135 4.61 13.05 2.93
N PHE A 136 4.05 13.76 3.92
CA PHE A 136 4.72 13.96 5.22
C PHE A 136 4.76 12.70 6.10
N GLY A 137 4.01 11.65 5.72
CA GLY A 137 4.10 10.31 6.28
C GLY A 137 5.28 9.49 5.74
N ALA A 138 6.02 10.00 4.75
CA ALA A 138 7.35 9.49 4.40
C ALA A 138 8.44 10.17 5.25
N VAL A 139 9.64 9.57 5.27
CA VAL A 139 10.86 10.19 5.82
C VAL A 139 11.88 10.39 4.71
N ASN A 140 12.70 11.43 4.80
CA ASN A 140 13.93 11.56 4.02
C ASN A 140 15.10 11.00 4.85
N ILE A 141 15.82 10.02 4.29
CA ILE A 141 17.04 9.47 4.89
C ILE A 141 18.24 10.06 4.15
N THR A 142 19.10 10.77 4.87
CA THR A 142 20.31 11.44 4.37
C THR A 142 21.56 10.83 5.00
N ARG A 143 22.71 10.95 4.32
CA ARG A 143 24.01 10.48 4.80
C ARG A 143 25.01 11.63 4.75
N ASN A 144 25.59 11.99 5.89
CA ASN A 144 26.70 12.94 5.91
C ASN A 144 27.99 12.24 5.40
N PRO A 145 28.68 12.78 4.37
CA PRO A 145 29.88 12.16 3.81
C PRO A 145 31.13 12.31 4.70
N LEU A 146 31.15 13.29 5.61
CA LEU A 146 32.31 13.60 6.47
C LEU A 146 32.32 12.74 7.75
N THR A 147 31.16 12.59 8.39
CA THR A 147 31.00 11.84 9.64
C THR A 147 30.53 10.40 9.43
N ASN A 148 30.08 10.06 8.22
CA ASN A 148 29.33 8.82 7.91
C ASN A 148 28.03 8.65 8.70
N SER A 149 27.54 9.68 9.41
CA SER A 149 26.29 9.60 10.17
C SER A 149 25.08 9.58 9.23
N ILE A 150 24.18 8.63 9.46
CA ILE A 150 22.88 8.54 8.78
C ILE A 150 21.86 9.31 9.61
N THR A 151 21.12 10.20 8.95
CA THR A 151 20.09 11.07 9.53
C THR A 151 18.75 10.80 8.87
N ILE A 152 17.70 10.71 9.67
CA ILE A 152 16.32 10.46 9.25
C ILE A 152 15.50 11.67 9.71
N GLN A 153 14.71 12.25 8.82
CA GLN A 153 13.94 13.45 9.08
C GLN A 153 12.64 13.47 8.28
N SER A 154 11.70 14.32 8.67
CA SER A 154 10.54 14.58 7.81
C SER A 154 10.96 15.31 6.52
N PRO A 155 10.35 15.02 5.36
CA PRO A 155 10.70 15.65 4.08
C PRO A 155 10.23 17.11 3.96
N ALA A 156 9.43 17.61 4.91
CA ALA A 156 8.94 18.99 4.88
C ALA A 156 10.05 20.03 5.13
N PRO A 157 10.03 21.19 4.44
CA PRO A 157 10.91 22.30 4.74
C PRO A 157 10.84 22.72 6.21
N TYR A 158 11.99 22.91 6.84
CA TYR A 158 12.13 23.37 8.23
C TYR A 158 11.48 22.49 9.32
N SER A 159 11.17 21.22 9.04
CA SER A 159 10.67 20.33 10.10
C SER A 159 11.71 20.16 11.22
N PRO A 160 11.32 20.38 12.49
CA PRO A 160 12.23 20.21 13.63
C PRO A 160 12.46 18.74 13.99
N SER A 161 11.68 17.80 13.42
CA SER A 161 11.82 16.38 13.75
C SER A 161 12.88 15.70 12.88
N ASN A 162 13.97 15.35 13.53
CA ASN A 162 15.02 14.49 13.01
C ASN A 162 15.46 13.46 14.07
N ALA A 163 16.15 12.41 13.60
CA ALA A 163 16.83 11.44 14.41
C ALA A 163 18.10 10.96 13.70
N THR A 164 19.16 10.69 14.45
CA THR A 164 20.38 10.02 13.96
C THR A 164 20.28 8.51 14.18
N VAL A 165 20.76 7.73 13.22
CA VAL A 165 20.94 6.28 13.42
C VAL A 165 22.19 6.06 14.27
N LEU A 166 22.00 5.42 15.43
CA LEU A 166 23.04 5.15 16.42
C LEU A 166 23.78 3.84 16.11
N SER A 167 23.04 2.77 15.83
CA SER A 167 23.59 1.44 15.59
C SER A 167 22.60 0.49 14.93
N LEU A 168 23.11 -0.60 14.37
CA LEU A 168 22.33 -1.77 14.01
C LEU A 168 22.10 -2.64 15.25
N ILE A 169 20.85 -2.97 15.57
CA ILE A 169 20.49 -3.86 16.68
C ILE A 169 20.30 -5.30 16.20
N LYS A 170 19.58 -5.49 15.09
CA LYS A 170 19.28 -6.82 14.53
C LYS A 170 19.03 -6.72 13.04
N THR A 171 19.49 -7.73 12.29
CA THR A 171 19.02 -7.98 10.92
C THR A 171 18.56 -9.44 10.82
N LEU A 172 17.44 -9.64 10.16
CA LEU A 172 16.99 -10.89 9.55
C LEU A 172 17.00 -10.63 8.03
N PRO A 173 17.99 -11.17 7.28
CA PRO A 173 18.23 -10.78 5.89
C PRO A 173 16.97 -10.83 5.02
N TYR A 174 16.77 -9.80 4.21
CA TYR A 174 15.61 -9.59 3.32
C TYR A 174 14.23 -9.42 3.99
N ASN A 175 14.10 -9.67 5.30
CA ASN A 175 12.87 -9.51 6.06
C ASN A 175 12.87 -8.20 6.87
N ILE A 176 13.67 -8.15 7.94
CA ILE A 176 13.57 -7.12 8.99
C ILE A 176 14.97 -6.61 9.35
N THR A 177 15.16 -5.30 9.32
CA THR A 177 16.26 -4.63 10.02
C THR A 177 15.72 -3.81 11.19
N ILE A 178 16.38 -3.86 12.34
CA ILE A 178 16.09 -3.05 13.53
C ILE A 178 17.30 -2.13 13.79
N LEU A 179 17.09 -0.83 13.66
CA LEU A 179 18.08 0.22 13.92
C LEU A 179 17.75 0.92 15.24
N ALA A 180 18.76 1.30 16.00
CA ALA A 180 18.59 2.23 17.12
C ALA A 180 18.67 3.68 16.61
N VAL A 181 17.73 4.54 17.03
CA VAL A 181 17.75 5.98 16.71
C VAL A 181 17.65 6.86 17.96
N ASN A 182 18.17 8.09 17.91
CA ASN A 182 18.37 8.93 19.09
C ASN A 182 17.16 9.79 19.54
N SER A 183 16.00 9.68 18.87
CA SER A 183 14.83 10.54 19.12
C SER A 183 13.57 9.89 18.58
N LEU A 184 12.39 10.26 19.12
CA LEU A 184 11.12 9.99 18.46
C LEU A 184 10.95 10.92 17.25
N LEU A 185 10.78 10.33 16.07
CA LEU A 185 10.35 11.03 14.87
C LEU A 185 8.86 11.37 14.95
N VAL A 186 8.50 12.59 14.54
CA VAL A 186 7.14 13.12 14.46
C VAL A 186 6.93 13.67 13.05
N PRO A 187 5.82 13.33 12.35
CA PRO A 187 5.60 13.80 11.00
C PRO A 187 5.31 15.32 10.98
N TYR A 188 5.62 15.98 9.86
CA TYR A 188 5.33 17.41 9.71
C TYR A 188 3.83 17.65 9.49
N ASP A 189 3.33 18.76 10.03
CA ASP A 189 1.90 19.12 10.10
C ASP A 189 0.99 18.03 10.71
N PHE A 190 1.59 17.04 11.39
CA PHE A 190 0.86 16.04 12.14
C PHE A 190 0.29 16.71 13.40
N ASN A 191 -0.97 17.11 13.34
CA ASN A 191 -1.63 17.77 14.45
C ASN A 191 -1.97 16.76 15.54
N LEU A 192 -0.96 16.48 16.36
CA LEU A 192 -0.92 15.61 17.55
C LEU A 192 -2.09 15.73 18.52
N MET A 193 -2.90 16.78 18.41
CA MET A 193 -4.11 17.00 19.21
C MET A 193 -5.37 16.98 18.33
N ALA A 194 -5.36 17.59 17.14
CA ALA A 194 -6.55 17.67 16.28
C ALA A 194 -6.89 16.38 15.52
N SER A 195 -6.25 15.25 15.87
CA SER A 195 -6.76 13.89 15.61
C SER A 195 -7.69 13.36 16.72
N ASP A 196 -7.83 14.07 17.85
CA ASP A 196 -8.66 13.67 18.99
C ASP A 196 -9.42 14.86 19.67
N THR A 197 -9.13 16.13 19.35
CA THR A 197 -9.71 17.32 20.04
C THR A 197 -10.79 18.10 19.28
N ARG A 198 -11.08 17.79 18.00
CA ARG A 198 -12.28 18.33 17.33
C ARG A 198 -13.49 17.49 17.77
N PRO A 199 -14.57 18.08 18.30
CA PRO A 199 -15.80 17.32 18.57
C PRO A 199 -16.45 16.89 17.24
N PRO A 200 -17.19 15.76 17.23
CA PRO A 200 -18.13 15.43 16.16
C PRO A 200 -19.11 16.57 15.87
N LEU A 201 -19.66 16.60 14.66
CA LEU A 201 -20.68 17.58 14.27
C LEU A 201 -22.04 17.32 14.95
N GLY A 202 -22.25 16.10 15.46
CA GLY A 202 -23.58 15.61 15.78
C GLY A 202 -24.43 15.42 14.51
N LEU A 203 -23.78 15.17 13.38
CA LEU A 203 -24.42 14.91 12.10
C LEU A 203 -25.01 13.50 12.15
N ASN A 204 -26.32 13.37 12.00
CA ASN A 204 -26.92 12.04 11.86
C ASN A 204 -26.73 11.54 10.42
N ILE A 205 -25.73 10.68 10.22
CA ILE A 205 -25.26 10.28 8.88
C ILE A 205 -26.39 9.62 8.09
N THR A 206 -27.18 8.74 8.72
CA THR A 206 -28.26 8.03 8.03
C THR A 206 -29.39 8.98 7.59
N LYS A 207 -29.75 9.99 8.39
CA LYS A 207 -30.70 11.03 7.96
C LYS A 207 -30.16 11.83 6.78
N THR A 208 -28.90 12.27 6.82
CA THR A 208 -28.28 13.04 5.72
C THR A 208 -28.30 12.25 4.39
N LEU A 209 -28.20 10.92 4.44
CA LEU A 209 -28.35 10.06 3.26
C LEU A 209 -29.80 9.94 2.75
N ILE A 210 -30.79 9.90 3.64
CA ILE A 210 -32.23 9.90 3.26
C ILE A 210 -32.65 11.27 2.68
N ASP A 211 -32.19 12.36 3.30
CA ASP A 211 -32.40 13.72 2.79
C ASP A 211 -31.67 13.92 1.43
N GLY A 212 -30.61 13.16 1.15
CA GLY A 212 -29.94 13.06 -0.16
C GLY A 212 -30.63 12.16 -1.20
N HIS A 213 -31.80 11.60 -0.86
CA HIS A 213 -32.76 10.83 -1.68
C HIS A 213 -32.31 9.54 -2.41
N ASN A 214 -31.05 9.42 -2.82
CA ASN A 214 -30.55 8.33 -3.68
C ASN A 214 -29.77 7.23 -2.93
N PHE A 215 -29.92 7.13 -1.59
CA PHE A 215 -29.06 6.34 -0.71
C PHE A 215 -29.84 5.51 0.34
N ASN A 216 -31.10 5.19 0.07
CA ASN A 216 -32.00 4.52 1.01
C ASN A 216 -31.50 3.12 1.41
N VAL A 217 -30.91 2.37 0.47
CA VAL A 217 -30.30 1.05 0.70
C VAL A 217 -29.06 1.19 1.58
N ALA A 218 -28.21 2.18 1.29
CA ALA A 218 -27.00 2.44 2.07
C ALA A 218 -27.33 2.84 3.52
N ALA A 219 -28.23 3.81 3.69
CA ALA A 219 -28.70 4.27 5.01
C ALA A 219 -29.29 3.11 5.82
N SER A 220 -30.11 2.25 5.18
CA SER A 220 -30.67 1.06 5.80
C SER A 220 -29.60 0.05 6.23
N MET A 221 -28.55 -0.18 5.42
CA MET A 221 -27.45 -1.09 5.77
C MET A 221 -26.56 -0.55 6.89
N LEU A 222 -26.30 0.77 6.91
CA LEU A 222 -25.54 1.42 7.99
C LEU A 222 -26.30 1.34 9.32
N PHE A 223 -27.59 1.69 9.32
CA PHE A 223 -28.45 1.60 10.50
C PHE A 223 -28.59 0.15 11.02
N ALA A 224 -28.89 -0.81 10.14
CA ALA A 224 -29.12 -2.19 10.53
C ALA A 224 -27.85 -2.98 10.93
N SER A 225 -26.66 -2.41 10.73
CA SER A 225 -25.38 -3.01 11.14
C SER A 225 -24.75 -2.36 12.37
N GLY A 226 -25.25 -1.20 12.82
CA GLY A 226 -24.71 -0.46 13.97
C GLY A 226 -23.39 0.28 13.70
N VAL A 227 -22.79 0.17 12.51
CA VAL A 227 -21.50 0.84 12.21
C VAL A 227 -21.63 2.37 12.12
N VAL A 228 -22.85 2.90 12.05
CA VAL A 228 -23.08 4.36 12.08
C VAL A 228 -22.62 4.98 13.39
N ASP A 229 -22.80 4.30 14.54
CA ASP A 229 -22.35 4.80 15.84
C ASP A 229 -20.82 4.90 15.91
N GLU A 230 -20.12 4.00 15.20
CA GLU A 230 -18.66 4.03 15.05
C GLU A 230 -18.22 5.17 14.13
N PHE A 231 -18.93 5.42 13.02
CA PHE A 231 -18.64 6.52 12.12
C PHE A 231 -18.91 7.88 12.78
N GLU A 232 -20.02 8.03 13.52
CA GLU A 232 -20.36 9.25 14.25
C GLU A 232 -19.39 9.52 15.43
N ALA A 233 -18.68 8.49 15.92
CA ALA A 233 -17.54 8.65 16.85
C ALA A 233 -16.24 9.07 16.14
N ASP A 234 -15.92 8.45 14.99
CA ASP A 234 -14.73 8.73 14.17
C ASP A 234 -14.79 10.10 13.44
N GLU A 235 -15.93 10.80 13.44
CA GLU A 235 -15.99 12.24 13.12
C GLU A 235 -15.04 13.08 13.99
N GLY A 236 -14.74 12.58 15.20
CA GLY A 236 -13.84 13.22 16.14
C GLY A 236 -12.45 13.45 15.54
N GLY A 237 -11.86 14.60 15.86
CA GLY A 237 -10.46 14.82 15.52
C GLY A 237 -10.20 14.92 14.01
N ALA A 238 -9.58 13.90 13.41
CA ALA A 238 -9.12 13.92 12.01
C ALA A 238 -10.28 13.99 11.00
N GLY A 239 -11.45 13.50 11.40
CA GLY A 239 -12.65 13.46 10.57
C GLY A 239 -12.67 12.30 9.57
N ILE A 240 -13.73 12.24 8.78
CA ILE A 240 -14.03 11.11 7.91
C ILE A 240 -14.51 11.55 6.52
N THR A 241 -14.27 10.67 5.54
CA THR A 241 -14.78 10.82 4.17
C THR A 241 -15.51 9.55 3.75
N LEU A 242 -16.82 9.62 3.58
CA LEU A 242 -17.67 8.50 3.18
C LEU A 242 -17.91 8.51 1.66
N PHE A 243 -17.73 7.35 1.03
CA PHE A 243 -18.05 7.09 -0.38
C PHE A 243 -19.29 6.20 -0.46
N VAL A 244 -20.48 6.80 -0.45
CA VAL A 244 -21.74 6.06 -0.27
C VAL A 244 -22.33 5.65 -1.61
N PRO A 245 -22.54 4.34 -1.89
CA PRO A 245 -23.10 3.90 -3.16
C PRO A 245 -24.56 4.31 -3.28
N THR A 246 -24.98 4.75 -4.47
CA THR A 246 -26.39 5.04 -4.74
C THR A 246 -27.25 3.78 -4.76
N ASP A 247 -28.57 3.92 -4.61
CA ASP A 247 -29.51 2.80 -4.70
C ASP A 247 -29.43 2.08 -6.06
N VAL A 248 -29.11 2.81 -7.13
CA VAL A 248 -28.81 2.26 -8.45
C VAL A 248 -27.53 1.42 -8.43
N ALA A 249 -26.48 1.87 -7.75
CA ALA A 249 -25.22 1.14 -7.59
C ALA A 249 -25.38 -0.21 -6.85
N PHE A 250 -26.41 -0.36 -6.00
CA PHE A 250 -26.80 -1.65 -5.43
C PHE A 250 -27.62 -2.52 -6.39
N GLY A 251 -28.41 -1.92 -7.28
CA GLY A 251 -29.12 -2.63 -8.36
C GLY A 251 -28.18 -3.19 -9.43
N ASP A 252 -27.12 -2.44 -9.77
CA ASP A 252 -26.11 -2.80 -10.78
C ASP A 252 -25.03 -3.78 -10.27
N LEU A 253 -25.25 -4.42 -9.11
CA LEU A 253 -24.30 -5.38 -8.55
C LEU A 253 -24.16 -6.63 -9.44
N PRO A 254 -22.92 -7.07 -9.77
CA PRO A 254 -22.71 -8.33 -10.49
C PRO A 254 -23.30 -9.51 -9.72
N GLY A 255 -24.06 -10.39 -10.39
CA GLY A 255 -24.81 -11.49 -9.74
C GLY A 255 -23.97 -12.52 -8.97
N ASN A 256 -22.64 -12.50 -9.10
CA ASN A 256 -21.71 -13.27 -8.28
C ASN A 256 -21.32 -12.59 -6.94
N VAL A 257 -21.80 -11.37 -6.67
CA VAL A 257 -21.49 -10.56 -5.48
C VAL A 257 -22.70 -10.56 -4.55
N GLN A 258 -22.69 -11.45 -3.55
CA GLN A 258 -23.81 -11.61 -2.62
C GLN A 258 -23.58 -10.86 -1.30
N LEU A 259 -23.69 -9.52 -1.31
CA LEU A 259 -23.55 -8.71 -0.09
C LEU A 259 -24.48 -9.17 1.05
N GLN A 260 -25.69 -9.62 0.70
CA GLN A 260 -26.71 -10.00 1.68
C GLN A 260 -26.49 -11.38 2.32
N SER A 261 -25.73 -12.29 1.70
CA SER A 261 -25.39 -13.59 2.30
C SER A 261 -24.11 -13.56 3.13
N LEU A 262 -23.40 -12.42 3.18
CA LEU A 262 -22.25 -12.25 4.05
C LEU A 262 -22.62 -12.34 5.56
N PRO A 263 -21.75 -12.94 6.38
CA PRO A 263 -21.76 -12.80 7.84
C PRO A 263 -21.73 -11.33 8.30
N ALA A 264 -22.23 -11.06 9.51
CA ALA A 264 -22.36 -9.69 10.04
C ALA A 264 -21.01 -8.97 10.19
N ASP A 265 -19.98 -9.69 10.63
CA ASP A 265 -18.58 -9.23 10.67
C ASP A 265 -18.10 -8.78 9.29
N LYS A 266 -18.30 -9.60 8.25
CA LYS A 266 -17.92 -9.24 6.88
C LYS A 266 -18.75 -8.09 6.32
N LYS A 267 -20.03 -7.97 6.67
CA LYS A 267 -20.87 -6.82 6.30
C LYS A 267 -20.34 -5.53 6.92
N SER A 268 -19.99 -5.54 8.20
CA SER A 268 -19.34 -4.42 8.88
C SER A 268 -18.06 -4.01 8.17
N VAL A 269 -17.15 -4.95 7.89
CA VAL A 269 -15.89 -4.66 7.18
C VAL A 269 -16.12 -4.10 5.77
N VAL A 270 -17.13 -4.57 5.03
CA VAL A 270 -17.49 -3.98 3.72
C VAL A 270 -18.03 -2.55 3.86
N LEU A 271 -18.80 -2.24 4.90
CA LEU A 271 -19.28 -0.87 5.14
C LEU A 271 -18.13 0.06 5.58
N LYS A 272 -17.26 -0.38 6.50
CA LYS A 272 -16.04 0.33 6.91
C LYS A 272 -15.08 0.61 5.74
N PHE A 273 -15.06 -0.23 4.70
CA PHE A 273 -14.28 -0.02 3.47
C PHE A 273 -14.79 1.13 2.58
N HIS A 274 -16.00 1.64 2.84
CA HIS A 274 -16.51 2.82 2.13
C HIS A 274 -16.11 4.15 2.80
N VAL A 275 -15.30 4.13 3.88
CA VAL A 275 -14.98 5.33 4.67
C VAL A 275 -13.47 5.49 4.87
N LEU A 276 -12.94 6.68 4.60
CA LEU A 276 -11.56 7.06 4.90
C LEU A 276 -11.46 7.69 6.31
N HIS A 277 -10.39 7.38 7.05
CA HIS A 277 -10.11 7.93 8.38
C HIS A 277 -9.44 9.33 8.31
N SER A 278 -9.97 10.21 7.46
CA SER A 278 -9.59 11.63 7.39
C SER A 278 -10.64 12.42 6.60
N TYR A 279 -10.86 13.67 6.97
CA TYR A 279 -11.63 14.63 6.16
C TYR A 279 -10.86 15.04 4.90
N TYR A 280 -11.40 14.72 3.72
CA TYR A 280 -10.90 15.20 2.43
C TYR A 280 -12.04 15.84 1.63
N PRO A 281 -12.04 17.18 1.45
CA PRO A 281 -12.99 17.82 0.54
C PRO A 281 -12.69 17.42 -0.91
N LEU A 282 -13.68 17.53 -1.80
CA LEU A 282 -13.59 16.98 -3.16
C LEU A 282 -12.34 17.47 -3.93
N GLY A 283 -11.97 18.74 -3.79
CA GLY A 283 -10.78 19.32 -4.44
C GLY A 283 -9.44 18.74 -3.95
N SER A 284 -9.37 18.22 -2.72
CA SER A 284 -8.19 17.53 -2.19
C SER A 284 -8.07 16.11 -2.75
N LEU A 285 -9.20 15.39 -2.87
CA LEU A 285 -9.23 14.08 -3.54
C LEU A 285 -8.89 14.19 -5.03
N GLU A 286 -9.37 15.25 -5.69
CA GLU A 286 -9.05 15.57 -7.09
C GLU A 286 -7.57 15.93 -7.34
N SER A 287 -6.83 16.29 -6.28
CA SER A 287 -5.43 16.73 -6.31
C SER A 287 -4.49 15.73 -5.62
N ILE A 288 -4.94 14.49 -5.42
CA ILE A 288 -4.29 13.53 -4.52
C ILE A 288 -2.95 13.00 -5.09
N VAL A 289 -1.88 13.13 -4.30
CA VAL A 289 -0.51 12.77 -4.72
C VAL A 289 -0.17 11.31 -4.42
N ASN A 290 -0.62 10.77 -3.28
CA ASN A 290 -0.63 9.34 -3.01
C ASN A 290 -2.04 8.79 -3.33
N PRO A 291 -2.21 7.99 -4.39
CA PRO A 291 -3.52 7.48 -4.77
C PRO A 291 -4.02 6.36 -3.84
N VAL A 292 -3.12 5.64 -3.15
CA VAL A 292 -3.52 4.52 -2.28
C VAL A 292 -3.92 5.05 -0.92
N GLN A 293 -5.23 5.07 -0.66
CA GLN A 293 -5.84 5.56 0.58
C GLN A 293 -6.48 4.42 1.37
N PRO A 294 -6.21 4.30 2.67
CA PRO A 294 -6.78 3.29 3.55
C PRO A 294 -8.13 3.72 4.12
N THR A 295 -8.86 2.75 4.64
CA THR A 295 -10.25 2.90 5.09
C THR A 295 -10.37 2.58 6.58
N LEU A 296 -11.54 2.78 7.19
CA LEU A 296 -11.81 2.30 8.54
C LEU A 296 -11.63 0.76 8.65
N ALA A 297 -11.89 0.03 7.55
CA ALA A 297 -11.62 -1.41 7.48
C ALA A 297 -10.12 -1.74 7.53
N THR A 298 -9.23 -0.80 7.22
CA THR A 298 -7.78 -0.99 7.33
C THR A 298 -7.30 -1.05 8.79
N GLU A 299 -7.97 -0.37 9.73
CA GLU A 299 -7.53 -0.37 11.14
C GLU A 299 -7.77 -1.73 11.82
N ASP A 300 -8.97 -2.29 11.68
CA ASP A 300 -9.31 -3.64 12.18
C ASP A 300 -8.45 -4.75 11.55
N ASN A 301 -8.02 -4.56 10.30
CA ASN A 301 -7.39 -5.60 9.48
C ASN A 301 -5.88 -5.39 9.24
N GLY A 302 -5.28 -4.35 9.80
CA GLY A 302 -3.87 -4.02 9.65
C GLY A 302 -3.55 -3.24 8.36
N ALA A 303 -2.73 -2.21 8.53
CA ALA A 303 -2.30 -1.23 7.53
C ALA A 303 -1.95 -1.84 6.17
N GLY A 304 -2.49 -1.26 5.10
CA GLY A 304 -2.29 -1.69 3.70
C GLY A 304 -3.31 -2.72 3.20
N SER A 305 -4.00 -3.42 4.09
CA SER A 305 -5.22 -4.17 3.77
C SER A 305 -6.38 -3.19 3.56
N PHE A 306 -7.40 -3.55 2.75
CA PHE A 306 -8.63 -2.76 2.61
C PHE A 306 -8.38 -1.31 2.15
N THR A 307 -7.48 -1.12 1.19
CA THR A 307 -7.15 0.19 0.61
C THR A 307 -7.89 0.46 -0.70
N LEU A 308 -8.33 1.70 -0.88
CA LEU A 308 -8.87 2.28 -2.11
C LEU A 308 -7.74 2.91 -2.96
N ASN A 309 -7.93 2.95 -4.26
CA ASN A 309 -7.03 3.57 -5.23
C ASN A 309 -7.75 4.77 -5.88
N ILE A 310 -7.51 5.97 -5.35
CA ILE A 310 -8.19 7.21 -5.73
C ILE A 310 -7.35 7.94 -6.79
N SER A 311 -7.97 8.24 -7.93
CA SER A 311 -7.29 8.84 -9.09
C SER A 311 -8.24 9.73 -9.89
N ARG A 312 -7.71 10.52 -10.84
CA ARG A 312 -8.53 11.30 -11.78
C ARG A 312 -8.59 10.60 -13.13
N VAL A 313 -9.80 10.30 -13.61
CA VAL A 313 -10.04 9.65 -14.92
C VAL A 313 -11.07 10.46 -15.69
N ASN A 314 -10.76 10.78 -16.95
CA ASN A 314 -11.61 11.58 -17.86
C ASN A 314 -12.11 12.92 -17.25
N GLY A 315 -11.34 13.51 -16.33
CA GLY A 315 -11.68 14.77 -15.66
C GLY A 315 -12.45 14.61 -14.35
N SER A 316 -12.93 13.42 -13.98
CA SER A 316 -13.68 13.15 -12.74
C SER A 316 -12.86 12.33 -11.74
N LEU A 317 -13.26 12.35 -10.46
CA LEU A 317 -12.70 11.47 -9.44
C LEU A 317 -13.17 10.02 -9.65
N ALA A 318 -12.21 9.10 -9.72
CA ALA A 318 -12.41 7.67 -9.84
C ALA A 318 -11.80 6.94 -8.64
N ILE A 319 -12.51 5.92 -8.17
CA ILE A 319 -12.14 5.10 -7.00
C ILE A 319 -12.07 3.65 -7.48
N ASP A 320 -10.87 3.13 -7.60
CA ASP A 320 -10.59 1.75 -7.95
C ASP A 320 -10.34 0.91 -6.69
N THR A 321 -10.75 -0.35 -6.76
CA THR A 321 -10.65 -1.37 -5.69
C THR A 321 -9.83 -2.59 -6.12
N GLY A 322 -9.45 -2.67 -7.41
CA GLY A 322 -8.92 -3.87 -8.05
C GLY A 322 -10.00 -4.88 -8.49
N ILE A 323 -11.29 -4.60 -8.23
CA ILE A 323 -12.44 -5.39 -8.69
C ILE A 323 -13.44 -4.51 -9.45
N VAL A 324 -13.77 -3.36 -8.87
CA VAL A 324 -14.63 -2.33 -9.45
C VAL A 324 -13.94 -0.98 -9.43
N GLN A 325 -14.10 -0.25 -10.52
CA GLN A 325 -13.83 1.18 -10.60
C GLN A 325 -15.16 1.93 -10.53
N ALA A 326 -15.33 2.73 -9.48
CA ALA A 326 -16.43 3.66 -9.26
C ALA A 326 -16.02 5.09 -9.63
N SER A 327 -17.00 5.99 -9.69
CA SER A 327 -16.83 7.43 -9.84
C SER A 327 -17.72 8.16 -8.84
N VAL A 328 -17.30 9.35 -8.39
CA VAL A 328 -18.19 10.23 -7.61
C VAL A 328 -19.30 10.77 -8.50
N THR A 329 -20.55 10.70 -8.03
CA THR A 329 -21.75 11.15 -8.74
C THR A 329 -22.30 12.47 -8.21
N GLN A 330 -22.19 12.70 -6.90
CA GLN A 330 -22.65 13.94 -6.24
C GLN A 330 -21.98 14.12 -4.87
N THR A 331 -21.86 15.36 -4.41
CA THR A 331 -21.56 15.67 -3.00
C THR A 331 -22.87 15.68 -2.22
N VAL A 332 -22.97 14.88 -1.16
CA VAL A 332 -24.13 14.82 -0.26
C VAL A 332 -23.92 15.75 0.94
N PHE A 333 -22.69 15.77 1.46
CA PHE A 333 -22.27 16.64 2.55
C PHE A 333 -20.77 16.93 2.41
N ASP A 334 -20.31 18.14 2.71
CA ASP A 334 -18.88 18.50 2.74
C ASP A 334 -18.70 19.68 3.72
N GLN A 335 -18.49 19.36 5.00
CA GLN A 335 -18.16 20.32 6.05
C GLN A 335 -17.21 19.66 7.06
N ASN A 336 -15.95 20.09 7.09
CA ASN A 336 -14.94 19.69 8.07
C ASN A 336 -15.52 19.56 9.50
N PRO A 337 -15.44 18.40 10.18
CA PRO A 337 -14.65 17.19 9.87
C PRO A 337 -15.31 16.10 9.00
N VAL A 338 -16.45 16.31 8.34
CA VAL A 338 -17.16 15.25 7.60
C VAL A 338 -17.36 15.57 6.12
N ALA A 339 -17.02 14.63 5.25
CA ALA A 339 -17.39 14.62 3.84
C ALA A 339 -18.16 13.34 3.48
N ILE A 340 -19.20 13.47 2.65
CA ILE A 340 -20.04 12.37 2.16
C ILE A 340 -20.25 12.56 0.66
N PHE A 341 -19.70 11.66 -0.15
CA PHE A 341 -19.79 11.66 -1.60
C PHE A 341 -20.58 10.44 -2.07
N GLY A 342 -21.56 10.65 -2.95
CA GLY A 342 -22.25 9.57 -3.64
C GLY A 342 -21.35 8.94 -4.69
N VAL A 343 -21.36 7.61 -4.82
CA VAL A 343 -20.55 6.88 -5.82
C VAL A 343 -21.38 5.93 -6.68
N SER A 344 -20.91 5.73 -7.92
CA SER A 344 -21.62 5.00 -8.98
C SER A 344 -21.59 3.46 -8.88
N LYS A 345 -20.80 2.88 -7.96
CA LYS A 345 -20.75 1.43 -7.69
C LYS A 345 -20.48 1.18 -6.21
N VAL A 346 -20.99 0.08 -5.67
CA VAL A 346 -20.57 -0.42 -4.35
C VAL A 346 -19.09 -0.81 -4.42
N LEU A 347 -18.29 -0.31 -3.48
CA LEU A 347 -16.85 -0.59 -3.39
C LEU A 347 -16.66 -2.00 -2.79
N LEU A 348 -15.95 -2.87 -3.52
CA LEU A 348 -15.78 -4.29 -3.15
C LEU A 348 -14.33 -4.56 -2.71
N PRO A 349 -14.07 -4.88 -1.42
CA PRO A 349 -12.73 -5.26 -0.96
C PRO A 349 -12.22 -6.49 -1.71
N ARG A 350 -11.01 -6.38 -2.27
CA ARG A 350 -10.28 -7.52 -2.86
C ARG A 350 -10.01 -8.64 -1.84
N GLU A 351 -9.90 -8.29 -0.57
CA GLU A 351 -9.72 -9.22 0.56
C GLU A 351 -10.99 -10.06 0.87
N ILE A 352 -12.16 -9.67 0.36
CA ILE A 352 -13.44 -10.39 0.57
C ILE A 352 -13.99 -10.96 -0.75
N PHE A 353 -13.88 -10.22 -1.86
CA PHE A 353 -14.48 -10.58 -3.16
C PHE A 353 -13.46 -10.93 -4.25
N GLY A 354 -12.17 -10.82 -3.98
CA GLY A 354 -11.12 -11.15 -4.95
C GLY A 354 -10.99 -12.64 -5.20
N LYS A 355 -10.57 -13.02 -6.41
CA LYS A 355 -10.30 -14.42 -6.78
C LYS A 355 -8.97 -14.92 -6.18
N ALA A 356 -8.92 -15.03 -4.85
CA ALA A 356 -8.04 -16.01 -4.20
C ALA A 356 -8.58 -17.43 -4.48
N SER A 357 -7.70 -18.44 -4.45
CA SER A 357 -7.99 -19.80 -4.91
C SER A 357 -9.32 -20.37 -4.35
N ALA A 358 -10.18 -20.85 -5.25
CA ALA A 358 -11.39 -21.59 -4.90
C ALA A 358 -11.03 -23.01 -4.42
N GLY A 359 -10.44 -23.11 -3.23
CA GLY A 359 -10.13 -24.38 -2.58
C GLY A 359 -8.85 -24.42 -1.75
N ILE A 360 -8.87 -23.82 -0.54
CA ILE A 360 -8.17 -24.39 0.63
C ILE A 360 -9.09 -24.35 1.86
N THR A 361 -10.26 -24.97 1.76
CA THR A 361 -11.10 -25.33 2.91
C THR A 361 -10.85 -26.79 3.27
N THR A 362 -9.77 -27.06 4.00
CA THR A 362 -9.44 -28.39 4.51
C THR A 362 -10.41 -28.84 5.60
N LYS A 363 -11.53 -29.46 5.20
CA LYS A 363 -12.38 -30.28 6.08
C LYS A 363 -12.18 -31.77 5.72
N PRO A 364 -11.89 -32.66 6.68
CA PRO A 364 -11.54 -34.05 6.39
C PRO A 364 -12.78 -34.94 6.16
N GLY A 365 -12.61 -36.00 5.35
CA GLY A 365 -13.53 -37.15 5.32
C GLY A 365 -13.97 -37.65 3.94
N ASN A 366 -13.26 -38.66 3.44
CA ASN A 366 -13.65 -39.72 2.48
C ASN A 366 -14.78 -39.49 1.44
N GLY A 367 -14.46 -39.71 0.16
CA GLY A 367 -15.43 -40.00 -0.91
C GLY A 367 -14.75 -40.23 -2.27
N VAL A 368 -14.67 -41.49 -2.73
CA VAL A 368 -13.99 -41.84 -3.99
C VAL A 368 -14.95 -41.75 -5.17
N ALA A 369 -14.61 -40.95 -6.19
CA ALA A 369 -15.10 -41.07 -7.56
C ALA A 369 -14.06 -40.51 -8.55
N VAL A 370 -13.92 -41.13 -9.72
CA VAL A 370 -12.93 -40.76 -10.75
C VAL A 370 -13.64 -40.33 -12.04
N ALA A 371 -13.31 -39.14 -12.57
CA ALA A 371 -13.67 -38.72 -13.92
C ALA A 371 -12.70 -37.66 -14.49
N THR A 372 -11.72 -38.15 -15.23
CA THR A 372 -11.01 -37.59 -16.41
C THR A 372 -10.93 -36.07 -16.67
N VAL A 373 -9.69 -35.61 -16.94
CA VAL A 373 -9.32 -34.26 -17.40
C VAL A 373 -9.46 -34.10 -18.92
N GLN A 374 -9.96 -32.94 -19.41
CA GLN A 374 -9.61 -32.43 -20.75
C GLN A 374 -9.80 -30.90 -20.92
N PRO A 375 -8.73 -30.19 -21.31
CA PRO A 375 -8.79 -28.89 -22.01
C PRO A 375 -7.83 -28.85 -23.23
N PRO A 376 -7.76 -27.75 -23.99
CA PRO A 376 -8.80 -26.84 -24.48
C PRO A 376 -8.85 -26.83 -26.03
N GLU A 377 -9.80 -26.10 -26.64
CA GLU A 377 -9.70 -25.73 -28.07
C GLU A 377 -9.68 -24.19 -28.25
N THR A 378 -9.01 -23.77 -29.33
CA THR A 378 -8.56 -22.40 -29.58
C THR A 378 -9.54 -21.54 -30.38
N SER A 379 -9.60 -20.24 -30.06
CA SER A 379 -10.15 -19.22 -30.95
C SER A 379 -9.29 -19.01 -32.21
N PRO A 380 -9.91 -18.57 -33.32
CA PRO A 380 -9.26 -17.70 -34.30
C PRO A 380 -9.91 -16.31 -34.37
N SER A 381 -9.10 -15.31 -34.75
CA SER A 381 -9.48 -13.90 -34.96
C SER A 381 -9.86 -13.60 -36.43
N PRO A 382 -10.46 -12.44 -36.76
CA PRO A 382 -11.31 -12.30 -37.95
C PRO A 382 -10.55 -11.94 -39.25
N VAL A 383 -11.29 -11.87 -40.37
CA VAL A 383 -10.75 -11.53 -41.70
C VAL A 383 -11.71 -10.64 -42.52
N ASN A 384 -11.13 -9.89 -43.46
CA ASN A 384 -11.71 -9.09 -44.55
C ASN A 384 -12.39 -7.74 -44.26
N ALA A 385 -11.93 -6.75 -45.03
CA ALA A 385 -12.60 -5.51 -45.40
C ALA A 385 -12.35 -5.21 -46.90
N PRO A 386 -13.24 -4.45 -47.56
CA PRO A 386 -12.88 -3.43 -48.58
C PRO A 386 -13.46 -2.04 -48.17
N GLY A 387 -13.09 -0.85 -48.67
CA GLY A 387 -12.32 -0.45 -49.86
C GLY A 387 -13.27 0.10 -50.94
N SER A 388 -13.22 1.34 -51.44
CA SER A 388 -12.29 2.51 -51.28
C SER A 388 -13.11 3.84 -51.28
N SER A 389 -12.70 5.08 -51.61
CA SER A 389 -11.47 5.74 -52.14
C SER A 389 -11.61 7.29 -52.05
N ASP A 390 -10.49 8.03 -52.04
CA ASP A 390 -10.44 9.52 -52.11
C ASP A 390 -10.65 10.08 -53.55
N PRO A 391 -10.77 11.42 -53.75
CA PRO A 391 -9.56 12.24 -53.90
C PRO A 391 -9.57 13.68 -53.31
N ALA A 392 -8.37 14.08 -52.87
CA ALA A 392 -7.83 15.38 -52.45
C ALA A 392 -8.47 16.73 -52.87
N SER A 393 -8.29 17.73 -51.99
CA SER A 393 -8.09 19.14 -52.35
C SER A 393 -7.01 19.79 -51.46
N ASN A 394 -6.31 20.80 -51.98
CA ASN A 394 -5.18 21.49 -51.30
C ASN A 394 -5.67 22.75 -50.56
N LEU A 395 -4.91 23.23 -49.56
CA LEU A 395 -4.54 24.66 -49.43
C LEU A 395 -3.45 24.94 -48.37
N SER A 396 -2.28 25.34 -48.87
CA SER A 396 -1.23 26.25 -48.36
C SER A 396 -1.15 26.69 -46.88
N SER A 397 0.04 26.51 -46.30
CA SER A 397 0.57 27.27 -45.14
C SER A 397 1.40 28.49 -45.57
N PRO A 398 1.53 29.55 -44.74
CA PRO A 398 2.64 30.50 -44.78
C PRO A 398 3.75 30.15 -43.75
N SER A 399 4.91 30.78 -43.88
CA SER A 399 6.18 30.35 -43.27
C SER A 399 6.61 31.12 -42.02
N GLY A 400 7.43 30.48 -41.17
CA GLY A 400 8.54 31.15 -40.48
C GLY A 400 8.56 31.09 -38.95
N PHE A 401 9.35 30.17 -38.39
CA PHE A 401 10.65 30.52 -37.79
C PHE A 401 11.53 29.25 -37.72
N HIS A 402 12.85 29.41 -37.77
CA HIS A 402 13.81 28.30 -37.87
C HIS A 402 14.92 28.49 -36.84
N GLU A 403 15.03 27.57 -35.88
CA GLU A 403 16.23 27.44 -35.04
C GLU A 403 16.53 25.95 -34.86
N GLU A 404 17.79 25.58 -35.06
CA GLU A 404 18.22 24.22 -35.36
C GLU A 404 19.05 23.65 -34.21
N ILE A 405 18.51 22.65 -33.50
CA ILE A 405 19.27 21.87 -32.51
C ILE A 405 19.38 20.42 -33.00
N LYS A 406 20.49 20.14 -33.68
CA LYS A 406 20.89 18.82 -34.16
C LYS A 406 21.15 17.86 -32.98
N SER A 407 20.54 16.68 -33.02
CA SER A 407 20.78 15.59 -32.06
C SER A 407 21.54 14.43 -32.71
N ASP A 408 22.77 14.16 -32.23
CA ASP A 408 23.55 12.98 -32.64
C ASP A 408 23.02 11.73 -31.92
N SER A 409 22.43 10.78 -32.65
CA SER A 409 21.80 9.57 -32.09
C SER A 409 22.47 8.24 -32.46
N GLU A 410 23.62 8.25 -33.16
CA GLU A 410 24.22 7.03 -33.75
C GLU A 410 25.40 6.39 -32.97
N ARG A 411 25.77 6.88 -31.77
CA ARG A 411 26.95 6.35 -31.05
C ARG A 411 26.68 5.32 -29.94
N TYR A 412 25.46 5.16 -29.44
CA TYR A 412 25.19 4.28 -28.29
C TYR A 412 25.02 2.80 -28.63
N GLN A 413 24.64 2.44 -29.86
CA GLN A 413 24.34 1.05 -30.20
C GLN A 413 25.60 0.17 -30.32
N LEU A 414 26.73 0.71 -30.81
CA LEU A 414 27.96 -0.05 -31.00
C LEU A 414 28.67 -0.39 -29.67
N GLN A 415 28.60 0.51 -28.69
CA GLN A 415 29.31 0.36 -27.41
C GLN A 415 28.69 -0.72 -26.51
N SER A 416 27.38 -0.97 -26.63
CA SER A 416 26.67 -2.05 -25.92
C SER A 416 27.18 -3.44 -26.31
N CYS A 417 27.38 -3.68 -27.61
CA CYS A 417 27.83 -4.98 -28.13
C CYS A 417 29.23 -5.38 -27.66
N ILE A 418 30.13 -4.41 -27.42
CA ILE A 418 31.51 -4.68 -26.98
C ILE A 418 31.53 -5.14 -25.52
N VAL A 419 30.71 -4.55 -24.65
CA VAL A 419 30.63 -4.94 -23.23
C VAL A 419 30.08 -6.36 -23.08
N ALA A 420 29.05 -6.72 -23.86
CA ALA A 420 28.43 -8.05 -23.81
C ALA A 420 29.41 -9.20 -24.14
N LEU A 421 30.33 -8.99 -25.09
CA LEU A 421 31.33 -9.99 -25.48
C LEU A 421 32.41 -10.21 -24.40
N CYS A 422 32.84 -9.16 -23.69
CA CYS A 422 33.83 -9.27 -22.62
C CYS A 422 33.33 -10.11 -21.43
N CYS A 423 32.03 -10.07 -21.12
CA CYS A 423 31.46 -10.83 -20.00
C CYS A 423 31.45 -12.35 -20.21
N ILE A 424 31.49 -12.84 -21.45
CA ILE A 424 31.48 -14.28 -21.75
C ILE A 424 32.88 -14.89 -21.57
N GLY A 425 33.95 -14.15 -21.92
CA GLY A 425 35.33 -14.64 -21.81
C GLY A 425 35.79 -14.91 -20.37
N PHE A 426 35.27 -14.17 -19.38
CA PHE A 426 35.67 -14.33 -17.98
C PHE A 426 35.05 -15.54 -17.26
N TYR A 427 34.04 -16.20 -17.84
CA TYR A 427 33.34 -17.34 -17.22
C TYR A 427 33.94 -18.71 -17.59
N VAL A 428 35.13 -18.74 -18.20
CA VAL A 428 35.81 -19.95 -18.72
C VAL A 428 37.22 -20.14 -18.13
N VAL A 429 37.66 -19.26 -17.21
CA VAL A 429 39.02 -19.29 -16.61
C VAL A 429 38.97 -19.05 -15.10
N LEU A 430 38.16 -19.85 -14.39
CA LEU A 430 38.15 -19.96 -12.92
C LEU A 430 37.61 -21.34 -12.48
#